data_AF-A0A6L4ZEV4-F1
#
_entry.id   AF-A0A6L4ZEV4-F1
#
_cell.length_a   1.000
_cell.length_b   1.000
_cell.length_c   1.000
_cell.angle_alpha   90.00
_cell.angle_beta   90.00
_cell.angle_gamma   90.00
#
_symmetry.space_group_name_H-M   'P 1'
#
loop_
_entity.id
_entity.type
_entity.pdbx_description
1 polymer ?
#
loop_
_entity_poly.entity_id
_entity_poly.type
_entity_poly.pdbx_seq_one_letter_code
_entity_poly.pdbx_strand_id
1 'polypeptide(L)' 'MGMNKLLILLIVSPFFSIHVAAQEEKELFTIEKEIKHLPVISQGNTGTCWSFATTSFPESEIIRMWFSENIKQKLNL' A
#
# COMPACT_ATOMS: atom_id res chain seq x y z
N MET A 1 -40.56 -21.72 24.82
CA MET A 1 -40.19 -20.35 25.28
C MET A 1 -41.47 -19.53 25.35
N GLY A 2 -41.78 -18.92 26.50
CA GLY A 2 -43.02 -18.14 26.65
C GLY A 2 -43.01 -16.87 25.78
N MET A 3 -44.18 -16.44 25.31
CA MET A 3 -44.41 -15.27 24.44
C MET A 3 -43.71 -14.00 24.96
N ASN A 4 -43.61 -13.85 26.27
CA ASN A 4 -42.96 -12.71 26.93
C ASN A 4 -41.44 -12.70 26.73
N LYS A 5 -40.80 -13.87 26.63
CA LYS A 5 -39.36 -13.98 26.34
C LYS A 5 -39.06 -13.67 24.86
N LEU A 6 -40.04 -13.95 23.98
CA LEU A 6 -39.95 -13.63 22.55
C LEU A 6 -40.08 -12.12 22.30
N LEU A 7 -40.98 -11.45 23.04
CA LEU A 7 -41.13 -10.00 23.00
C LEU A 7 -39.86 -9.26 23.48
N ILE A 8 -39.21 -9.74 24.54
CA ILE A 8 -37.96 -9.15 25.05
C ILE A 8 -36.82 -9.28 24.03
N LEU A 9 -36.71 -10.41 23.32
CA LEU A 9 -35.71 -10.62 22.27
C LEU A 9 -35.89 -9.68 21.06
N LEU A 10 -37.14 -9.39 20.69
CA LEU A 10 -37.45 -8.46 19.58
C LEU A 10 -37.11 -7.00 19.92
N ILE A 11 -37.23 -6.60 21.20
CA ILE A 11 -36.94 -5.24 21.65
C ILE A 11 -35.44 -5.00 21.83
N VAL A 12 -34.66 -6.04 22.21
CA VAL A 12 -33.20 -5.93 22.43
C VAL A 12 -32.40 -6.04 21.12
N SER A 13 -32.94 -6.73 20.11
CA SER A 13 -32.33 -6.92 18.78
C SER A 13 -31.80 -5.63 18.11
N PRO A 14 -32.55 -4.50 18.05
CA PRO A 14 -32.06 -3.28 17.38
C PRO A 14 -30.96 -2.53 18.14
N PHE A 15 -30.69 -2.84 19.41
CA PHE A 15 -29.64 -2.17 20.20
C PHE A 15 -28.22 -2.73 19.92
N PHE A 16 -28.10 -3.83 19.17
CA PHE A 16 -26.80 -4.42 18.83
C PHE A 16 -26.13 -3.78 17.60
N SER A 17 -26.82 -2.88 16.89
CA SER A 17 -26.29 -2.21 15.69
C SER A 17 -25.81 -0.79 15.97
N ILE A 18 -25.01 -0.62 17.02
CA ILE A 18 -24.25 0.62 17.23
C ILE A 18 -23.05 0.61 16.27
N HIS A 19 -23.32 1.13 15.08
CA HIS A 19 -22.43 1.85 14.16
C HIS A 19 -20.92 1.69 14.39
N VAL A 20 -20.32 0.71 13.70
CA VAL A 20 -18.94 0.84 13.22
C VAL A 20 -19.01 1.47 11.83
N ALA A 21 -19.01 2.80 11.81
CA ALA A 21 -18.70 3.59 10.62
C ALA A 21 -17.32 4.23 10.83
N ALA A 22 -16.31 3.38 11.03
CA ALA A 22 -14.90 3.77 11.02
C ALA A 22 -14.33 3.65 9.59
N GLN A 23 -15.09 4.14 8.59
CA GLN A 23 -14.54 4.30 7.25
C GLN A 23 -13.66 5.54 7.29
N GLU A 24 -12.41 5.31 7.69
CA GLU A 24 -11.31 6.26 7.61
C GLU A 24 -11.39 6.95 6.25
N GLU A 25 -11.61 8.27 6.27
CA GLU A 25 -11.56 9.12 5.09
C GLU A 25 -10.24 8.79 4.39
N LYS A 26 -10.28 8.37 3.12
CA LYS A 26 -9.08 7.90 2.39
C LYS A 26 -8.00 8.98 2.53
N GLU A 27 -7.02 8.77 3.41
CA GLU A 27 -5.91 9.69 3.54
C GLU A 27 -5.20 9.72 2.19
N LEU A 28 -5.33 10.84 1.50
CA LEU A 28 -4.67 11.07 0.24
C LEU A 28 -3.20 11.34 0.55
N PHE A 29 -2.35 10.33 0.35
CA PHE A 29 -0.92 10.50 0.47
C PHE A 29 -0.41 11.45 -0.61
N THR A 30 0.39 12.44 -0.19
CA THR A 30 1.16 13.28 -1.10
C THR A 30 2.59 12.74 -1.14
N ILE A 31 3.10 12.46 -2.33
CA ILE A 31 4.51 12.09 -2.52
C ILE A 31 5.35 13.35 -2.37
N GLU A 32 6.02 13.52 -1.22
CA GLU A 32 6.94 14.65 -1.02
C GLU A 32 8.23 14.50 -1.83
N LYS A 33 8.70 13.26 -2.00
CA LYS A 33 9.94 12.95 -2.70
C LYS A 33 9.87 11.57 -3.33
N GLU A 34 10.17 11.52 -4.62
CA GLU A 34 10.28 10.30 -5.39
C GLU A 34 11.73 10.07 -5.82
N ILE A 35 12.23 8.85 -5.67
CA ILE A 35 13.55 8.45 -6.15
C ILE A 35 13.39 7.78 -7.51
N LYS A 36 14.30 8.04 -8.45
CA LYS A 36 14.25 7.38 -9.76
C LYS A 36 14.45 5.87 -9.59
N HIS A 37 13.51 5.11 -10.10
CA HIS A 37 13.55 3.65 -10.17
C HIS A 37 12.92 3.16 -11.48
N LEU A 38 13.09 1.89 -11.80
CA LEU A 38 12.38 1.27 -12.92
C LEU A 38 10.89 1.09 -12.61
N PRO A 39 10.01 0.99 -13.63
CA PRO A 39 8.59 0.76 -13.41
C PRO A 39 8.30 -0.46 -12.54
N VAL A 40 7.24 -0.39 -11.75
CA VAL A 40 6.81 -1.52 -10.91
C VAL A 40 6.40 -2.70 -11.80
N ILE A 41 6.90 -3.88 -11.47
CA ILE A 41 6.63 -5.14 -12.17
C ILE A 41 5.88 -6.12 -11.26
N SER A 42 5.04 -6.98 -11.84
CA SER A 42 4.25 -7.97 -11.10
C SER A 42 4.92 -9.33 -11.08
N GLN A 43 5.43 -9.74 -9.91
CA GLN A 43 4.80 -10.79 -9.11
C GLN A 43 4.27 -12.06 -9.81
N GLY A 44 3.06 -11.89 -10.36
CA GLY A 44 2.13 -12.99 -10.60
C GLY A 44 1.76 -13.76 -9.33
N ASN A 45 1.17 -14.94 -9.49
CA ASN A 45 0.79 -15.84 -8.39
C ASN A 45 1.97 -16.70 -7.95
N THR A 46 3.05 -16.07 -7.47
CA THR A 46 4.28 -16.74 -7.04
C THR A 46 4.79 -16.17 -5.71
N GLY A 47 5.61 -16.94 -4.99
CA GLY A 47 6.27 -16.52 -3.75
C GLY A 47 7.63 -15.83 -3.96
N THR A 48 7.79 -15.06 -5.03
CA THR A 48 9.11 -14.55 -5.49
C THR A 48 9.39 -13.09 -5.17
N CYS A 49 8.59 -12.44 -4.30
CA CYS A 49 8.77 -11.03 -3.92
C CYS A 49 10.20 -10.69 -3.50
N TRP A 50 10.87 -11.60 -2.79
CA TRP A 50 12.26 -11.43 -2.35
C TRP A 50 13.22 -11.21 -3.53
N SER A 51 13.04 -11.93 -4.64
CA SER A 51 13.88 -11.78 -5.82
C SER A 51 13.64 -10.42 -6.47
N PHE A 52 12.37 -10.02 -6.61
CA PHE A 52 11.99 -8.75 -7.24
C PHE A 52 12.49 -7.54 -6.42
N ALA A 53 12.32 -7.58 -5.10
CA ALA A 53 12.81 -6.54 -4.20
C ALA A 53 14.35 -6.50 -4.14
N THR A 54 15.02 -7.66 -4.20
CA THR A 54 16.49 -7.71 -4.20
C THR A 54 17.07 -7.16 -5.50
N THR A 55 16.44 -7.45 -6.63
CA THR A 55 16.90 -6.98 -7.94
C THR A 55 16.58 -5.49 -8.18
N SER A 56 15.49 -4.96 -7.62
CA SER A 56 15.12 -3.55 -7.83
C SER A 56 16.10 -2.54 -7.22
N PHE A 57 16.82 -2.94 -6.16
CA PHE A 57 17.84 -2.10 -5.54
C PHE A 57 19.03 -1.80 -6.47
N PRO A 58 19.78 -2.80 -6.98
CA PRO A 58 20.88 -2.55 -7.90
C PRO A 58 20.41 -1.90 -9.21
N GLU A 59 19.20 -2.18 -9.70
CA GLU A 59 18.61 -1.46 -10.85
C GLU A 59 18.51 0.06 -10.58
N SER A 60 18.05 0.42 -9.39
CA SER A 60 17.96 1.83 -8.96
C SER A 60 19.36 2.46 -8.82
N GLU A 61 20.34 1.70 -8.31
CA GLU A 61 21.73 2.18 -8.19
C GLU A 61 22.41 2.36 -9.55
N ILE A 62 22.14 1.49 -10.52
CA ILE A 62 22.61 1.66 -11.90
C ILE A 62 22.06 2.96 -12.48
N ILE A 63 20.76 3.24 -12.30
CA ILE A 63 20.16 4.51 -12.73
C ILE A 63 20.84 5.70 -12.04
N ARG A 64 21.05 5.62 -10.73
CA ARG A 64 21.69 6.68 -9.93
C ARG A 64 23.11 6.97 -10.43
N MET A 65 23.91 5.92 -10.66
CA MET A 65 25.30 6.04 -11.09
C MET A 65 25.40 6.48 -12.56
N TRP A 66 24.65 5.86 -13.46
CA TRP A 66 24.67 6.20 -14.89
C TRP A 66 24.25 7.65 -15.14
N PHE A 67 23.21 8.12 -14.43
CA PHE A 67 22.82 9.53 -14.47
C PHE A 67 23.94 10.45 -13.96
N SER A 68 24.60 10.08 -12.85
CA SER A 68 25.73 10.83 -12.29
C SER A 68 26.90 10.93 -13.28
N GLU A 69 27.31 9.82 -13.90
CA GLU A 69 28.41 9.78 -14.87
C GLU A 69 28.08 10.59 -16.13
N ASN A 70 26.87 10.49 -16.66
CA ASN A 70 26.47 11.31 -17.83
C ASN A 70 26.45 12.81 -17.52
N ILE A 71 26.07 13.19 -16.31
CA ILE A 71 26.13 14.58 -15.88
C ILE A 71 27.58 15.05 -15.78
N LYS A 72 28.49 14.26 -15.18
CA LYS A 72 29.93 14.57 -15.13
C LYS A 72 30.53 14.72 -16.53
N GLN A 73 30.25 13.78 -17.43
CA GLN A 73 30.73 13.81 -18.81
C GLN A 73 30.19 15.03 -19.58
N LYS A 74 28.92 15.40 -19.37
CA LYS A 74 28.34 16.62 -19.98
C LYS A 74 28.94 17.91 -19.43
N LEU A 75 29.45 17.89 -18.21
CA LEU A 75 30.09 19.02 -17.55
C LEU A 75 31.62 19.07 -17.77
N ASN A 76 32.19 18.15 -18.57
CA ASN A 76 33.64 17.98 -18.75
C ASN A 76 34.40 17.93 -17.40
N LEU A 77 33.78 17.32 -16.38
CA LEU A 77 34.42 16.96 -15.12
C LEU A 77 35.08 15.59 -15.21
#